data_AF-A0AAD4GVB0-F1
#
_entry.id   AF-A0AAD4GVB0-F1
#
_cell.length_a   1.000
_cell.length_b   1.000
_cell.length_c   1.000
_cell.angle_alpha   90.00
_cell.angle_beta   90.00
_cell.angle_gamma   90.00
#
_symmetry.space_group_name_H-M   'P 1'
#
loop_
_entity.id
_entity.type
_entity.pdbx_description
1 polymer ?
#
loop_
_entity_poly.entity_id
_entity_poly.type
_entity_poly.pdbx_seq_one_letter_code
_entity_poly.pdbx_strand_id
1 'polypeptide(L)'
;MDLPDDFLQGPPPPTATLTKIDFTQTTPPIPAYKDHFAAIIDNLLTPSECTQLLHLAEQSGPNGDSTNTHPWDRALLNIGNGQQIQALDARNCGRIIWDSPALADRLLNRLQPFLHDCDVVVLANRPGVTGRGPSSRGEVFRLTRLNERLRFLKYTPGEYFRPHADGCYVTPDETERSLVTVHLGIYIMLGMMFFGE
;
A
#
# COMPACT_ATOMS: atom_id res chain seq x y z
N MET A 1 -6.45 -13.98 -13.86
CA MET A 1 -7.72 -13.24 -13.80
C MET A 1 -7.44 -11.87 -14.35
N ASP A 2 -8.27 -11.44 -15.30
CA ASP A 2 -8.03 -10.21 -16.05
C ASP A 2 -8.77 -9.05 -15.37
N LEU A 3 -8.08 -7.92 -15.21
CA LEU A 3 -8.68 -6.69 -14.72
C LEU A 3 -9.68 -6.18 -15.76
N PRO A 4 -10.90 -5.76 -15.38
CA PRO A 4 -11.80 -5.08 -16.29
C PRO A 4 -11.09 -3.91 -16.97
N ASP A 5 -11.30 -3.74 -18.27
CA ASP A 5 -10.50 -2.80 -19.07
C ASP A 5 -10.59 -1.38 -18.53
N ASP A 6 -11.76 -0.91 -18.12
CA ASP A 6 -11.99 0.45 -17.64
C ASP A 6 -11.56 0.71 -16.18
N PHE A 7 -11.33 -0.35 -15.40
CA PHE A 7 -11.10 -0.23 -13.97
C PHE A 7 -9.82 0.55 -13.64
N LEU A 8 -9.93 1.67 -12.92
CA LEU A 8 -8.81 2.55 -12.52
C LEU A 8 -7.97 3.12 -13.67
N GLN A 9 -8.47 3.16 -14.91
CA GLN A 9 -7.75 3.80 -16.03
C GLN A 9 -7.88 5.33 -16.05
N GLY A 10 -8.96 5.88 -15.48
CA GLY A 10 -9.17 7.32 -15.38
C GLY A 10 -8.28 8.01 -14.33
N PRO A 11 -8.22 9.36 -14.35
CA PRO A 11 -7.57 10.13 -13.29
C PRO A 11 -8.20 9.86 -11.92
N PRO A 12 -7.56 10.27 -10.81
CA PRO A 12 -8.20 10.20 -9.50
C PRO A 12 -9.52 11.02 -9.50
N PRO A 13 -10.49 10.68 -8.64
CA PRO A 13 -11.72 11.45 -8.50
C PRO A 13 -11.40 12.94 -8.25
N PRO A 14 -12.23 13.89 -8.75
CA PRO A 14 -12.01 15.32 -8.53
C PRO A 14 -12.11 15.72 -7.05
N THR A 15 -12.67 14.85 -6.21
CA THR A 15 -12.73 14.99 -4.76
C THR A 15 -11.46 14.53 -4.04
N ALA A 16 -10.45 14.05 -4.78
CA ALA A 16 -9.20 13.60 -4.19
C ALA A 16 -8.36 14.78 -3.70
N THR A 17 -7.85 14.70 -2.48
CA THR A 17 -7.10 15.79 -1.84
C THR A 17 -5.83 15.28 -1.19
N LEU A 18 -4.77 16.08 -1.24
CA LEU A 18 -3.48 15.78 -0.63
C LEU A 18 -3.24 16.62 0.62
N THR A 19 -2.86 15.96 1.71
CA THR A 19 -2.40 16.59 2.95
C THR A 19 -1.02 16.06 3.30
N LYS A 20 0.02 16.89 3.19
CA LYS A 20 1.35 16.56 3.73
C LYS A 20 1.35 16.75 5.25
N ILE A 21 1.89 15.80 5.99
CA ILE A 21 1.92 15.85 7.44
C ILE A 21 3.11 16.67 7.90
N ASP A 22 2.85 17.77 8.62
CA ASP A 22 3.84 18.42 9.46
C ASP A 22 3.73 17.82 10.88
N PHE A 23 4.67 16.93 11.21
CA PHE A 23 4.70 16.26 12.51
C PHE A 23 4.87 17.20 13.70
N THR A 24 5.36 18.43 13.49
CA THR A 24 5.45 19.43 14.55
C THR A 24 4.11 20.11 14.84
N GLN A 25 3.14 19.96 13.93
CA GLN A 25 1.82 20.56 14.00
C GLN A 25 0.68 19.53 14.19
N THR A 26 1.00 18.25 14.34
CA THR A 26 0.00 17.22 14.72
C THR A 26 -0.53 17.46 16.13
N THR A 27 -1.64 16.79 16.48
CA THR A 27 -2.22 16.86 17.83
C THR A 27 -2.25 15.46 18.47
N PRO A 28 -1.39 15.17 19.46
CA PRO A 28 -0.31 16.01 19.97
C PRO A 28 0.86 16.16 18.96
N PRO A 29 1.71 17.19 19.09
CA PRO A 29 2.92 17.33 18.26
C PRO A 29 3.88 16.16 18.45
N ILE A 30 4.52 15.71 17.37
CA ILE A 30 5.50 14.64 17.36
C ILE A 30 6.83 15.14 16.77
N PRO A 31 7.56 16.04 17.47
CA PRO A 31 8.75 16.71 16.93
C PRO A 31 9.91 15.77 16.58
N ALA A 32 9.91 14.54 17.10
CA ALA A 32 10.86 13.50 16.72
C ALA A 32 10.86 13.20 15.21
N TYR A 33 9.78 13.54 14.51
CA TYR A 33 9.60 13.33 13.07
C TYR A 33 9.61 14.62 12.24
N LYS A 34 10.12 15.75 12.78
CA LYS A 34 10.10 17.07 12.12
C LYS A 34 10.53 17.08 10.64
N ASP A 35 11.53 16.26 10.29
CA ASP A 35 12.08 16.18 8.92
C ASP A 35 11.71 14.87 8.20
N HIS A 36 10.76 14.11 8.74
CA HIS A 36 10.25 12.89 8.09
C HIS A 36 9.12 13.24 7.15
N PHE A 37 8.97 12.41 6.11
CA PHE A 37 7.93 12.56 5.11
C PHE A 37 6.77 11.60 5.39
N ALA A 38 5.56 12.14 5.43
CA ALA A 38 4.31 11.38 5.31
C ALA A 38 3.24 12.28 4.67
N ALA A 39 2.32 11.67 3.94
CA ALA A 39 1.20 12.37 3.34
C ALA A 39 -0.04 11.47 3.30
N ILE A 40 -1.21 12.11 3.35
CA ILE A 40 -2.52 11.49 3.22
C ILE A 40 -3.12 11.95 1.91
N ILE A 41 -3.62 11.01 1.11
CA ILE A 41 -4.42 11.30 -0.08
C ILE A 41 -5.83 10.78 0.20
N ASP A 42 -6.77 11.68 0.44
CA ASP A 42 -8.17 11.34 0.65
C ASP A 42 -8.86 11.14 -0.70
N ASN A 43 -9.85 10.24 -0.75
CA ASN A 43 -10.70 9.96 -1.92
C ASN A 43 -9.94 9.61 -3.21
N LEU A 44 -8.79 8.94 -3.12
CA LEU A 44 -8.04 8.46 -4.29
C LEU A 44 -8.87 7.50 -5.17
N LEU A 45 -9.75 6.72 -4.54
CA LEU A 45 -10.71 5.82 -5.19
C LEU A 45 -12.12 6.20 -4.74
N THR A 46 -13.09 6.01 -5.62
CA THR A 46 -14.53 6.09 -5.28
C THR A 46 -14.97 4.87 -4.46
N PRO A 47 -16.11 4.93 -3.74
CA PRO A 47 -16.63 3.78 -3.01
C PRO A 47 -16.91 2.54 -3.87
N SER A 48 -17.37 2.72 -5.11
CA SER A 48 -17.58 1.63 -6.06
C SER A 48 -16.25 1.01 -6.52
N GLU A 49 -15.24 1.83 -6.81
CA GLU A 49 -13.89 1.34 -7.15
C GLU A 49 -13.25 0.60 -5.97
N CYS A 50 -13.42 1.07 -4.74
CA CYS A 50 -13.00 0.38 -3.52
C CYS A 50 -13.65 -1.00 -3.38
N THR A 51 -14.96 -1.08 -3.59
CA THR A 51 -15.72 -2.34 -3.52
C THR A 51 -15.27 -3.31 -4.61
N GLN A 52 -15.09 -2.82 -5.83
CA GLN A 52 -14.62 -3.62 -6.97
C GLN A 52 -13.17 -4.08 -6.78
N LEU A 53 -12.29 -3.23 -6.26
CA LEU A 53 -10.91 -3.58 -5.94
C LEU A 53 -10.83 -4.74 -4.96
N LEU A 54 -11.66 -4.67 -3.90
CA LEU A 54 -11.73 -5.73 -2.90
C LEU A 54 -12.24 -7.04 -3.50
N HIS A 55 -13.30 -6.98 -4.30
CA HIS A 55 -13.86 -8.15 -4.97
C HIS A 55 -12.84 -8.82 -5.89
N LEU A 56 -12.12 -8.02 -6.70
CA LEU A 56 -11.05 -8.52 -7.56
C LEU A 56 -9.89 -9.10 -6.74
N ALA A 57 -9.50 -8.47 -5.64
CA ALA A 57 -8.48 -9.03 -4.75
C ALA A 57 -8.92 -10.39 -4.18
N GLU A 58 -10.15 -10.51 -3.67
CA GLU A 58 -10.72 -11.76 -3.15
C GLU A 58 -10.75 -12.88 -4.19
N GLN A 59 -11.04 -12.56 -5.45
CA GLN A 59 -10.99 -13.50 -6.57
C GLN A 59 -9.57 -13.87 -7.03
N SER A 60 -8.57 -13.04 -6.71
CA SER A 60 -7.17 -13.29 -7.10
C SER A 60 -6.46 -14.33 -6.23
N GLY A 61 -7.04 -14.70 -5.08
CA GLY A 61 -6.45 -15.64 -4.14
C GLY A 61 -6.27 -17.06 -4.71
N PRO A 62 -5.36 -17.87 -4.13
CA PRO A 62 -4.97 -19.19 -4.66
C PRO A 62 -6.12 -20.21 -4.77
N ASN A 63 -7.28 -19.94 -4.16
CA ASN A 63 -8.46 -20.80 -4.17
C ASN A 63 -9.65 -20.12 -4.87
N GLY A 64 -9.45 -19.64 -6.11
CA GLY A 64 -10.53 -19.12 -6.98
C GLY A 64 -11.62 -20.14 -7.36
N ASP A 65 -11.72 -21.26 -6.64
CA ASP A 65 -12.73 -22.29 -6.78
C ASP A 65 -13.77 -22.16 -5.66
N SER A 66 -15.04 -22.23 -6.06
CA SER A 66 -16.28 -21.95 -5.31
C SER A 66 -16.52 -22.76 -4.03
N THR A 67 -15.56 -23.57 -3.59
CA THR A 67 -15.72 -24.58 -2.54
C THR A 67 -15.06 -24.22 -1.21
N ASN A 68 -14.21 -23.19 -1.15
CA ASN A 68 -13.57 -22.73 0.09
C ASN A 68 -14.07 -21.32 0.46
N THR A 69 -14.61 -21.17 1.67
CA THR A 69 -15.43 -20.00 2.06
C THR A 69 -14.64 -18.71 2.34
N HIS A 70 -13.30 -18.71 2.33
CA HIS A 70 -12.52 -17.48 2.56
C HIS A 70 -11.20 -17.40 1.76
N PRO A 71 -11.01 -16.39 0.89
CA PRO A 71 -9.77 -16.18 0.11
C PRO A 71 -8.61 -15.57 0.90
N TRP A 72 -8.83 -15.30 2.19
CA TRP A 72 -7.89 -14.61 3.06
C TRP A 72 -7.02 -15.61 3.83
N ASP A 73 -5.80 -15.84 3.36
CA ASP A 73 -4.82 -16.66 4.06
C ASP A 73 -4.26 -15.91 5.28
N ARG A 74 -3.81 -16.64 6.31
CA ARG A 74 -3.10 -16.02 7.43
C ARG A 74 -1.78 -15.42 6.94
N ALA A 75 -1.46 -14.20 7.40
CA ALA A 75 -0.25 -13.49 6.99
C ALA A 75 1.03 -14.10 7.59
N LEU A 76 1.56 -15.20 7.05
CA LEU A 76 2.83 -15.81 7.46
C LEU A 76 4.03 -14.88 7.19
N LEU A 77 4.96 -14.72 8.15
CA LEU A 77 6.22 -13.98 7.96
C LEU A 77 7.24 -14.84 7.20
N ASN A 78 7.89 -14.25 6.19
CA ASN A 78 9.08 -14.82 5.58
C ASN A 78 10.27 -14.54 6.51
N ILE A 79 10.95 -15.57 6.99
CA ILE A 79 12.14 -15.45 7.87
C ILE A 79 13.46 -15.74 7.15
N GLY A 80 13.44 -15.79 5.81
CA GLY A 80 14.59 -16.17 4.98
C GLY A 80 14.60 -17.67 4.62
N ASN A 81 15.47 -18.07 3.68
CA ASN A 81 15.64 -19.46 3.22
C ASN A 81 14.34 -20.20 2.80
N GLY A 82 13.35 -19.48 2.29
CA GLY A 82 12.06 -20.08 1.90
C GLY A 82 11.19 -20.55 3.07
N GLN A 83 11.58 -20.24 4.32
CA GLN A 83 10.81 -20.61 5.50
C GLN A 83 9.77 -19.53 5.85
N GLN A 84 8.55 -19.99 6.13
CA GLN A 84 7.43 -19.17 6.55
C GLN A 84 6.99 -19.60 7.95
N ILE A 85 6.94 -18.67 8.89
CA ILE A 85 6.39 -18.94 10.23
C ILE A 85 5.12 -18.13 10.43
N GLN A 86 4.18 -18.74 11.17
CA GLN A 86 3.06 -18.01 11.73
C GLN A 86 3.57 -17.20 12.93
N ALA A 87 4.06 -16.00 12.65
CA ALA A 87 4.56 -15.09 13.67
C ALA A 87 3.40 -14.36 14.35
N LEU A 88 2.68 -15.10 15.21
CA LEU A 88 1.62 -14.56 16.06
C LEU A 88 2.10 -13.41 16.95
N ASP A 89 3.40 -13.27 17.15
CA ASP A 89 4.05 -12.21 17.93
C ASP A 89 4.28 -10.93 17.14
N ALA A 90 4.27 -10.94 15.81
CA ALA A 90 4.50 -9.76 14.98
C ALA A 90 3.24 -9.24 14.28
N ARG A 91 2.40 -10.14 13.76
CA ARG A 91 1.14 -9.79 13.09
C ARG A 91 0.12 -10.90 13.15
N ASN A 92 -1.14 -10.51 13.25
CA ASN A 92 -2.28 -11.39 13.14
C ASN A 92 -3.31 -10.71 12.24
N CYS A 93 -3.37 -11.09 10.96
CA CYS A 93 -4.34 -10.58 10.00
C CYS A 93 -4.52 -11.56 8.83
N GLY A 94 -5.63 -11.42 8.10
CA GLY A 94 -5.82 -12.04 6.80
C GLY A 94 -5.00 -11.30 5.74
N ARG A 95 -4.50 -12.03 4.73
CA ARG A 95 -3.71 -11.49 3.64
C ARG A 95 -4.06 -12.14 2.32
N ILE A 96 -4.13 -11.32 1.28
CA ILE A 96 -4.06 -11.75 -0.11
C ILE A 96 -2.79 -11.13 -0.71
N ILE A 97 -2.07 -11.94 -1.48
CA ILE A 97 -0.97 -11.48 -2.31
C ILE A 97 -1.42 -11.60 -3.75
N TRP A 98 -1.39 -10.48 -4.47
CA TRP A 98 -1.76 -10.42 -5.86
C TRP A 98 -0.62 -9.80 -6.67
N ASP A 99 0.12 -10.64 -7.41
CA ASP A 99 1.13 -10.18 -8.35
C ASP A 99 0.41 -9.67 -9.62
N SER A 100 0.33 -8.34 -9.78
CA SER A 100 -0.39 -7.69 -10.88
C SER A 100 0.30 -6.40 -11.33
N PRO A 101 1.19 -6.48 -12.33
CA PRO A 101 1.82 -5.29 -12.93
C PRO A 101 0.77 -4.30 -13.44
N ALA A 102 -0.29 -4.79 -14.09
CA ALA A 102 -1.34 -3.94 -14.64
C ALA A 102 -2.09 -3.13 -13.58
N LEU A 103 -2.42 -3.72 -12.43
CA LEU A 103 -3.07 -2.97 -11.35
C LEU A 103 -2.10 -1.98 -10.69
N ALA A 104 -0.85 -2.39 -10.48
CA ALA A 104 0.21 -1.53 -9.95
C ALA A 104 0.42 -0.29 -10.83
N ASP A 105 0.44 -0.44 -12.15
CA ASP A 105 0.59 0.65 -13.10
C ASP A 105 -0.63 1.59 -13.08
N ARG A 106 -1.85 1.05 -13.05
CA ARG A 106 -3.08 1.86 -12.97
C ARG A 106 -3.16 2.67 -11.68
N LEU A 107 -2.77 2.07 -10.54
CA LEU A 107 -2.68 2.78 -9.26
C LEU A 107 -1.59 3.85 -9.28
N LEU A 108 -0.42 3.57 -9.85
CA LEU A 108 0.65 4.55 -9.99
C LEU A 108 0.20 5.76 -10.80
N ASN A 109 -0.46 5.53 -11.95
CA ASN A 109 -0.97 6.62 -12.79
C ASN A 109 -1.92 7.56 -12.03
N ARG A 110 -2.76 7.02 -11.12
CA ARG A 110 -3.63 7.83 -10.27
C ARG A 110 -2.88 8.59 -9.17
N LEU A 111 -1.84 7.96 -8.61
CA LEU A 111 -1.02 8.56 -7.57
C LEU A 111 -0.08 9.64 -8.13
N GLN A 112 0.30 9.53 -9.40
CA GLN A 112 1.35 10.30 -10.05
C GLN A 112 1.28 11.82 -9.75
N PRO A 113 0.13 12.51 -9.89
CA PRO A 113 0.05 13.94 -9.60
C PRO A 113 0.42 14.27 -8.15
N PHE A 114 -0.05 13.47 -7.20
CA PHE A 114 0.22 13.67 -5.77
C PHE A 114 1.67 13.33 -5.40
N LEU A 115 2.28 12.33 -6.06
CA LEU A 115 3.69 11.99 -5.86
C LEU A 115 4.62 13.10 -6.38
N HIS A 116 4.24 13.76 -7.47
CA HIS A 116 4.92 14.97 -7.94
C HIS A 116 4.79 16.10 -6.92
N ASP A 117 3.59 16.38 -6.43
CA ASP A 117 3.38 17.42 -5.42
C ASP A 117 4.13 17.13 -4.13
N CYS A 118 4.28 15.86 -3.76
CA CYS A 118 5.09 15.40 -2.63
C CYS A 118 6.61 15.47 -2.84
N ASP A 119 7.08 15.76 -4.05
CA ASP A 119 8.48 15.71 -4.43
C ASP A 119 9.11 14.35 -4.08
N VAL A 120 8.42 13.23 -4.39
CA VAL A 120 8.92 11.86 -4.15
C VAL A 120 9.13 11.07 -5.44
N VAL A 121 8.91 11.70 -6.60
CA VAL A 121 9.21 11.11 -7.92
C VAL A 121 10.70 11.09 -8.26
N VAL A 122 11.49 11.99 -7.64
CA VAL A 122 12.94 12.05 -7.76
C VAL A 122 13.53 12.23 -6.37
N LEU A 123 14.40 11.31 -5.95
CA LEU A 123 15.05 11.34 -4.65
C LEU A 123 16.55 11.52 -4.86
N ALA A 124 17.04 12.72 -4.52
CA ALA A 124 18.46 13.06 -4.53
C ALA A 124 18.82 13.77 -3.21
N ASN A 125 19.99 13.50 -2.65
CA ASN A 125 20.47 14.13 -1.42
C ASN A 125 19.51 13.99 -0.21
N ARG A 126 18.84 12.84 -0.08
CA ARG A 126 17.90 12.53 1.01
C ARG A 126 18.37 11.34 1.84
N PRO A 127 19.38 11.51 2.73
CA PRO A 127 19.99 10.41 3.45
C PRO A 127 19.04 9.68 4.42
N GLY A 128 17.95 10.34 4.85
CA GLY A 128 16.89 9.71 5.65
C GLY A 128 16.03 8.72 4.86
N VAL A 129 16.03 8.79 3.53
CA VAL A 129 15.24 7.92 2.65
C VAL A 129 16.15 6.95 1.88
N THR A 130 17.22 7.47 1.25
CA THR A 130 18.12 6.68 0.40
C THR A 130 19.28 6.04 1.18
N GLY A 131 19.50 6.47 2.43
CA GLY A 131 20.68 6.13 3.21
C GLY A 131 21.87 7.05 2.95
N ARG A 132 22.83 7.06 3.88
CA ARG A 132 24.02 7.94 3.82
C ARG A 132 24.93 7.64 2.61
N GLY A 133 25.12 6.37 2.27
CA GLY A 133 26.01 5.96 1.18
C GLY A 133 25.58 6.47 -0.20
N PRO A 134 24.35 6.18 -0.65
CA PRO A 134 23.84 6.73 -1.91
C PRO A 134 23.87 8.25 -1.96
N SER A 135 23.47 8.91 -0.86
CA SER A 135 23.52 10.37 -0.77
C SER A 135 24.93 10.93 -0.89
N SER A 136 25.94 10.32 -0.25
CA SER A 136 27.33 10.78 -0.34
C SER A 136 27.96 10.57 -1.72
N ARG A 137 27.45 9.62 -2.50
CA ARG A 137 27.88 9.36 -3.88
C ARG A 137 27.13 10.21 -4.91
N GLY A 138 26.18 11.05 -4.46
CA GLY A 138 25.36 11.86 -5.36
C GLY A 138 24.41 11.04 -6.22
N GLU A 139 24.01 9.84 -5.76
CA GLU A 139 23.05 9.01 -6.47
C GLU A 139 21.67 9.68 -6.51
N VAL A 140 20.99 9.52 -7.65
CA VAL A 140 19.64 10.03 -7.90
C VAL A 140 18.72 8.86 -8.22
N PHE A 141 17.69 8.67 -7.40
CA PHE A 141 16.66 7.66 -7.64
C PHE A 141 15.46 8.31 -8.32
N ARG A 142 14.91 7.66 -9.33
CA ARG A 142 13.71 8.11 -10.04
C ARG A 142 12.63 7.05 -9.88
N LEU A 143 11.41 7.48 -9.59
CA LEU A 143 10.26 6.60 -9.52
C LEU A 143 10.02 5.96 -10.90
N THR A 144 10.07 4.64 -10.98
CA THR A 144 9.84 3.86 -12.19
C THR A 144 8.44 3.25 -12.19
N ARG A 145 8.11 2.51 -11.13
CA ARG A 145 6.85 1.77 -10.97
C ARG A 145 6.52 1.51 -9.51
N LEU A 146 5.30 1.05 -9.25
CA LEU A 146 4.98 0.37 -7.99
C LEU A 146 5.47 -1.07 -8.02
N ASN A 147 5.71 -1.65 -6.84
CA ASN A 147 5.97 -3.08 -6.72
C ASN A 147 4.72 -3.86 -7.17
N GLU A 148 4.91 -4.79 -8.11
CA GLU A 148 3.85 -5.58 -8.74
C GLU A 148 3.19 -6.57 -7.76
N ARG A 149 3.89 -6.92 -6.68
CA ARG A 149 3.40 -7.78 -5.60
C ARG A 149 2.55 -7.00 -4.62
N LEU A 150 1.29 -6.78 -4.96
CA LEU A 150 0.32 -6.08 -4.13
C LEU A 150 -0.09 -6.95 -2.93
N ARG A 151 -0.18 -6.32 -1.76
CA ARG A 151 -0.49 -7.00 -0.49
C ARG A 151 -1.78 -6.40 0.08
N PHE A 152 -2.86 -7.15 0.04
CA PHE A 152 -4.12 -6.78 0.68
C PHE A 152 -4.13 -7.40 2.07
N LEU A 153 -4.45 -6.58 3.08
CA LEU A 153 -4.52 -7.01 4.47
C LEU A 153 -5.93 -6.76 4.99
N LYS A 154 -6.50 -7.76 5.67
CA LYS A 154 -7.81 -7.68 6.32
C LYS A 154 -7.65 -7.90 7.81
N TYR A 155 -8.24 -7.01 8.59
CA TYR A 155 -8.22 -7.05 10.05
C TYR A 155 -9.65 -7.26 10.56
N THR A 156 -9.87 -8.31 11.34
CA THR A 156 -11.10 -8.55 12.09
C THR A 156 -10.92 -8.17 13.57
N PRO A 157 -11.97 -8.15 14.41
CA PRO A 157 -11.81 -7.85 15.83
C PRO A 157 -10.73 -8.71 16.50
N GLY A 158 -9.78 -8.08 17.20
CA GLY A 158 -8.65 -8.74 17.87
C GLY A 158 -7.40 -8.97 16.99
N GLU A 159 -7.47 -8.66 15.70
CA GLU A 159 -6.34 -8.71 14.76
C GLU A 159 -5.48 -7.44 14.84
N TYR A 160 -4.19 -7.56 14.55
CA TYR A 160 -3.23 -6.48 14.76
C TYR A 160 -1.98 -6.61 13.88
N PHE A 161 -1.28 -5.49 13.75
CA PHE A 161 0.09 -5.44 13.24
C PHE A 161 0.93 -4.58 14.18
N ARG A 162 1.99 -5.15 14.75
CA ARG A 162 2.85 -4.41 15.69
C ARG A 162 3.70 -3.35 14.96
N PRO A 163 4.15 -2.30 15.68
CA PRO A 163 5.05 -1.29 15.12
C PRO A 163 6.29 -1.92 14.47
N HIS A 164 6.60 -1.52 13.24
CA HIS A 164 7.74 -2.00 12.47
C HIS A 164 8.13 -0.96 11.41
N ALA A 165 9.28 -1.17 10.77
CA ALA A 165 9.65 -0.47 9.54
C ALA A 165 9.46 -1.41 8.35
N ASP A 166 9.02 -0.88 7.22
CA ASP A 166 8.94 -1.65 5.98
C ASP A 166 10.33 -2.00 5.45
N GLY A 167 10.44 -3.16 4.82
CA GLY A 167 11.66 -3.60 4.18
C GLY A 167 11.95 -2.83 2.88
N CYS A 168 13.23 -2.66 2.56
CA CYS A 168 13.68 -2.21 1.26
C CYS A 168 13.83 -3.42 0.33
N TYR A 169 12.83 -3.68 -0.50
CA TYR A 169 12.91 -4.67 -1.57
C TYR A 169 13.86 -4.18 -2.66
N VAL A 170 14.70 -5.06 -3.18
CA VAL A 170 15.56 -4.84 -4.34
C VAL A 170 15.20 -5.91 -5.36
N THR A 171 15.03 -5.54 -6.63
CA THR A 171 14.74 -6.51 -7.69
C THR A 171 15.89 -7.52 -7.85
N PRO A 172 15.64 -8.75 -8.33
CA PRO A 172 16.70 -9.75 -8.50
C PRO A 172 17.85 -9.34 -9.42
N ASP A 173 17.59 -8.43 -10.36
CA ASP A 173 18.58 -7.84 -11.28
C ASP A 173 19.26 -6.59 -10.69
N GLU A 174 18.92 -6.20 -9.46
CA GLU A 174 19.47 -5.07 -8.71
C GLU A 174 19.27 -3.69 -9.35
N THR A 175 18.36 -3.58 -10.33
CA THR A 175 18.11 -2.32 -11.05
C THR A 175 17.13 -1.38 -10.34
N GLU A 176 16.23 -1.93 -9.51
CA GLU A 176 15.19 -1.17 -8.83
C GLU A 176 15.12 -1.52 -7.34
N ARG A 177 14.67 -0.55 -6.53
CA ARG A 177 14.44 -0.77 -5.10
C ARG A 177 13.29 0.06 -4.54
N SER A 178 12.61 -0.47 -3.52
CA SER A 178 11.54 0.27 -2.83
C SER A 178 12.12 1.22 -1.78
N LEU A 179 11.73 2.50 -1.84
CA LEU A 179 12.17 3.55 -0.91
C LEU A 179 11.00 4.25 -0.19
N VAL A 180 9.79 4.14 -0.73
CA VAL A 180 8.57 4.75 -0.21
C VAL A 180 7.47 3.69 -0.22
N THR A 181 6.67 3.64 0.84
CA THR A 181 5.50 2.76 0.93
C THR A 181 4.22 3.55 0.66
N VAL A 182 3.34 2.98 -0.15
CA VAL A 182 1.94 3.43 -0.29
C VAL A 182 1.04 2.46 0.46
N HIS A 183 0.28 2.96 1.43
CA HIS A 183 -0.77 2.20 2.11
C HIS A 183 -2.13 2.74 1.66
N LEU A 184 -2.92 1.90 0.99
CA LEU A 184 -4.27 2.26 0.56
C LEU A 184 -5.31 1.67 1.52
N GLY A 185 -6.00 2.53 2.27
CA GLY A 185 -7.11 2.13 3.12
C GLY A 185 -8.39 1.94 2.31
N ILE A 186 -9.02 0.77 2.44
CA ILE A 186 -10.31 0.46 1.81
C ILE A 186 -11.33 0.27 2.94
N TYR A 187 -12.21 1.25 3.13
CA TYR A 187 -13.30 1.16 4.12
C TYR A 187 -14.59 0.71 3.43
N ILE A 188 -15.20 -0.37 3.93
CA ILE A 188 -16.56 -0.73 3.57
C ILE A 188 -17.48 -0.12 4.61
N MET A 189 -18.30 0.85 4.21
CA MET A 189 -19.39 1.32 5.06
C MET A 189 -20.53 0.29 4.99
N LEU A 190 -20.72 -0.49 6.06
CA LEU A 190 -21.90 -1.34 6.21
C LEU A 190 -23.00 -0.50 6.87
N GLY A 191 -23.99 -0.07 6.08
CA GLY A 191 -25.19 0.58 6.62
C GLY A 191 -26.03 -0.45 7.37
N MET A 192 -26.28 -0.21 8.66
CA MET A 192 -27.28 -0.99 9.40
C MET A 192 -28.66 -0.61 8.87
N MET A 193 -29.38 -1.56 8.26
CA MET A 193 -30.78 -1.38 7.91
C MET A 193 -31.64 -1.72 9.13
N PHE A 194 -32.50 -0.80 9.54
CA PHE A 194 -33.49 -1.01 10.58
C PHE A 194 -34.87 -1.04 9.94
N PHE A 195 -35.69 -2.03 10.32
CA PHE A 195 -37.14 -1.96 10.07
C PHE A 195 -37.77 -1.13 11.19
N GLY A 196 -38.62 -0.16 10.83
CA GLY A 196 -39.51 0.51 11.76
C GLY A 196 -40.85 -0.22 11.82
N GLU A 197 -41.41 -0.35 13.02
CA GLU A 197 -42.84 -0.67 13.21
C GLU A 197 -43.72 0.58 13.02
#